data_AF-A0A011QF82-F1
#
_entry.id   AF-A0A011QF82-F1
#
_cell.length_a   1.000
_cell.length_b   1.000
_cell.length_c   1.000
_cell.angle_alpha   90.00
_cell.angle_beta   90.00
_cell.angle_gamma   90.00
#
_symmetry.space_group_name_H-M   'P 1'
#
loop_
_entity.id
_entity.type
_entity.pdbx_description
1 polymer ?
#
loop_
_entity_poly.entity_id
_entity_poly.type
_entity_poly.pdbx_seq_one_letter_code
_entity_poly.pdbx_strand_id
1 'polypeptide(L)'
;MTLPHQVEQFLHYFCGDAASANTLTKTEAIVIFNHLPDILGVKASGYFLQRMKTMWGSCNHRAGSIRLNSELEKKPRDLLEYVVVHEMLHLVEPTHSERFVAPLDRHYPRWREARAELNELPLAAKTWHESVGDVARD
;
A
#
# COMPACT_ATOMS: atom_id res chain seq x y z
N MET A 1 9.98 -5.70 21.45
CA MET A 1 9.67 -6.85 20.58
C MET A 1 10.40 -6.62 19.27
N THR A 2 11.42 -7.42 18.99
CA THR A 2 12.14 -7.44 17.71
C THR A 2 11.27 -8.11 16.65
N LEU A 3 11.19 -7.54 15.46
CA LEU A 3 10.46 -8.14 14.36
C LEU A 3 11.23 -9.39 13.89
N PRO A 4 10.55 -10.42 13.36
CA PRO A 4 11.25 -11.55 12.75
C PRO A 4 12.26 -11.06 11.70
N HIS A 5 13.46 -11.65 11.65
CA HIS A 5 14.54 -11.20 10.73
C HIS A 5 14.09 -11.08 9.26
N GLN A 6 13.17 -11.95 8.84
CA GLN A 6 12.56 -11.92 7.50
C GLN A 6 11.69 -10.67 7.27
N VAL A 7 11.02 -10.18 8.32
CA VAL A 7 10.25 -8.94 8.32
C VAL A 7 11.18 -7.74 8.27
N GLU A 8 12.29 -7.75 9.01
CA GLU A 8 13.30 -6.67 8.93
C GLU A 8 13.98 -6.61 7.56
N GLN A 9 14.37 -7.76 6.99
CA GLN A 9 14.94 -7.83 5.64
C GLN A 9 13.95 -7.38 4.58
N PHE A 10 12.66 -7.75 4.71
CA PHE A 10 11.64 -7.25 3.81
C PHE A 10 11.44 -5.74 3.96
N LEU A 11 11.32 -5.21 5.18
CA LEU A 11 11.21 -3.77 5.42
C LEU A 11 12.42 -3.01 4.88
N HIS A 12 13.63 -3.57 4.97
CA HIS A 12 14.82 -3.02 4.35
C HIS A 12 14.76 -3.07 2.82
N TYR A 13 14.28 -4.17 2.23
CA TYR A 13 14.05 -4.28 0.78
C TYR A 13 12.97 -3.30 0.28
N PHE A 14 11.96 -3.01 1.10
CA PHE A 14 10.81 -2.15 0.80
C PHE A 14 11.08 -0.66 1.04
N CYS A 15 11.81 -0.31 2.11
CA CYS A 15 12.14 1.07 2.48
C CYS A 15 13.50 1.53 1.93
N GLY A 16 14.32 0.60 1.41
CA GLY A 16 15.75 0.82 1.19
C GLY A 16 16.17 1.40 -0.15
N ASP A 17 15.40 1.24 -1.24
CA ASP A 17 15.82 1.74 -2.56
C ASP A 17 14.62 2.14 -3.41
N ALA A 18 14.20 3.40 -3.27
CA ALA A 18 13.24 4.04 -4.18
C ALA A 18 13.85 4.44 -5.54
N ALA A 19 15.05 3.94 -5.85
CA ALA A 19 15.86 4.36 -6.98
C ALA A 19 16.18 3.17 -7.89
N SER A 20 15.17 2.52 -8.44
CA SER A 20 15.35 1.73 -9.65
C SER A 20 14.15 1.90 -10.56
N ALA A 21 14.36 2.69 -11.62
CA ALA A 21 13.44 2.71 -12.74
C ALA A 21 13.33 1.30 -13.31
N ASN A 22 12.15 0.69 -13.23
CA ASN A 22 11.71 -0.30 -14.21
C ASN A 22 10.22 -0.59 -14.05
N THR A 23 9.59 -0.82 -15.20
CA THR A 23 8.21 -1.25 -15.37
C THR A 23 7.89 -2.43 -14.47
N LEU A 24 6.81 -2.28 -13.71
CA LEU A 24 6.33 -3.28 -12.78
C LEU A 24 5.69 -4.45 -13.51
N THR A 25 5.98 -5.66 -13.08
CA THR A 25 5.34 -6.89 -13.61
C THR A 25 4.41 -7.50 -12.58
N LYS A 26 3.45 -8.31 -13.05
CA LYS A 26 2.57 -9.16 -12.22
C LYS A 26 3.34 -9.95 -11.13
N THR A 27 4.62 -10.26 -11.37
CA THR A 27 5.51 -10.95 -10.44
C THR A 27 5.83 -10.13 -9.19
N GLU A 28 6.02 -8.82 -9.30
CA GLU A 28 6.34 -7.97 -8.14
C GLU A 28 5.14 -7.82 -7.21
N ALA A 29 3.93 -7.65 -7.78
CA ALA A 29 2.70 -7.65 -6.99
C ALA A 29 2.54 -8.95 -6.19
N ILE A 30 2.91 -10.10 -6.77
CA ILE A 30 2.91 -11.41 -6.08
C ILE A 30 3.91 -11.42 -4.93
N VAL A 31 5.15 -10.99 -5.17
CA VAL A 31 6.20 -10.97 -4.14
C VAL A 31 5.77 -10.09 -2.98
N ILE A 32 5.35 -8.85 -3.27
CA ILE A 32 4.88 -7.89 -2.27
C ILE A 32 3.73 -8.47 -1.44
N PHE A 33 2.71 -9.00 -2.12
CA PHE A 33 1.51 -9.58 -1.49
C PHE A 33 1.81 -10.78 -0.60
N ASN A 34 2.79 -11.62 -0.98
CA ASN A 34 3.12 -12.82 -0.23
C ASN A 34 3.94 -12.57 1.04
N HIS A 35 4.66 -11.45 1.10
CA HIS A 35 5.54 -11.13 2.23
C HIS A 35 4.95 -10.13 3.23
N LEU A 36 4.04 -9.26 2.78
CA LEU A 36 3.33 -8.32 3.66
C LEU A 36 2.56 -8.96 4.84
N PRO A 37 1.99 -10.18 4.74
CA PRO A 37 1.28 -10.80 5.85
C PRO A 37 2.14 -10.99 7.10
N ASP A 38 3.43 -11.27 6.94
CA ASP A 38 4.34 -11.48 8.07
C ASP A 38 4.62 -10.17 8.84
N ILE A 39 4.36 -9.03 8.21
CA ILE A 39 4.67 -7.69 8.71
C ILE A 39 3.46 -7.06 9.36
N LEU A 40 2.33 -7.13 8.66
CA LEU A 40 1.07 -6.58 9.11
C LEU A 40 0.30 -7.56 10.01
N GLY A 41 0.70 -8.82 10.05
CA GLY A 41 0.01 -9.90 10.76
C GLY A 41 -1.32 -10.30 10.10
N VAL A 42 -1.48 -10.01 8.81
CA VAL A 42 -2.79 -10.02 8.13
C VAL A 42 -2.70 -10.71 6.79
N LYS A 43 -3.59 -11.68 6.57
CA LYS A 43 -3.63 -12.45 5.34
C LYS A 43 -4.87 -12.11 4.53
N ALA A 44 -4.66 -11.59 3.33
CA ALA A 44 -5.72 -11.47 2.33
C ALA A 44 -6.06 -12.86 1.76
N SER A 45 -7.34 -13.08 1.44
CA SER A 45 -7.83 -14.29 0.78
C SER A 45 -7.37 -14.40 -0.68
N GLY A 46 -7.01 -13.27 -1.29
CA GLY A 46 -6.44 -13.18 -2.63
C GLY A 46 -6.40 -11.74 -3.13
N TYR A 47 -5.77 -11.54 -4.29
CA TYR A 47 -5.73 -10.27 -4.99
C TYR A 47 -6.23 -10.41 -6.44
N PHE A 48 -6.74 -9.32 -7.00
CA PHE A 48 -7.15 -9.24 -8.40
C PHE A 48 -6.49 -8.04 -9.08
N LEU A 49 -5.85 -8.28 -10.23
CA LEU A 49 -5.38 -7.23 -11.12
C LEU A 49 -6.43 -6.99 -12.21
N GLN A 50 -6.97 -5.77 -12.28
CA GLN A 50 -7.96 -5.39 -13.28
C GLN A 50 -7.87 -3.91 -13.60
N ARG A 51 -8.30 -3.51 -14.80
CA ARG A 51 -8.37 -2.09 -15.15
C ARG A 51 -9.51 -1.42 -14.38
N MET A 52 -9.19 -0.40 -13.58
CA MET A 52 -10.17 0.37 -12.80
C MET A 52 -10.23 1.81 -13.33
N LYS A 53 -11.43 2.42 -13.29
CA LYS A 53 -11.66 3.75 -13.88
C LYS A 53 -11.34 4.91 -12.93
N THR A 54 -11.50 4.71 -11.63
CA THR A 54 -11.55 5.80 -10.63
C THR A 54 -10.77 5.49 -9.35
N MET A 55 -10.03 4.38 -9.29
CA MET A 55 -9.29 4.00 -8.10
C MET A 55 -8.01 3.27 -8.49
N TRP A 56 -6.99 3.41 -7.66
CA TRP A 56 -5.74 2.68 -7.77
C TRP A 56 -5.81 1.30 -7.09
N GLY A 57 -6.60 1.19 -6.02
CA GLY A 57 -6.85 -0.06 -5.32
C GLY A 57 -8.24 -0.06 -4.67
N SER A 58 -8.66 -1.23 -4.19
CA SER A 58 -9.78 -1.34 -3.25
C SER A 58 -9.73 -2.63 -2.45
N CYS A 59 -10.19 -2.57 -1.20
CA CYS A 59 -10.29 -3.72 -0.31
C CYS A 59 -11.76 -4.13 -0.10
N ASN A 60 -12.04 -5.43 -0.20
CA ASN A 60 -13.27 -6.01 0.31
C ASN A 60 -12.98 -6.70 1.65
N HIS A 61 -13.07 -5.93 2.74
CA HIS A 61 -12.82 -6.41 4.10
C HIS A 61 -13.66 -7.64 4.49
N ARG A 62 -14.90 -7.76 4.01
CA ARG A 62 -15.76 -8.93 4.32
C ARG A 62 -15.29 -10.19 3.63
N ALA A 63 -14.85 -10.09 2.37
CA ALA A 63 -14.35 -11.23 1.61
C ALA A 63 -12.84 -11.46 1.81
N GLY A 64 -12.15 -10.54 2.49
CA GLY A 64 -10.70 -10.57 2.69
C GLY A 64 -9.87 -10.35 1.43
N SER A 65 -10.45 -9.86 0.33
CA SER A 65 -9.75 -9.75 -0.96
C SER A 65 -9.42 -8.32 -1.33
N ILE A 66 -8.30 -8.13 -2.02
CA ILE A 66 -7.85 -6.83 -2.51
C ILE A 66 -7.95 -6.77 -4.04
N ARG A 67 -8.18 -5.58 -4.59
CA ARG A 67 -8.15 -5.32 -6.03
C ARG A 67 -7.14 -4.21 -6.29
N LEU A 68 -6.34 -4.40 -7.32
CA LEU A 68 -5.30 -3.46 -7.74
C LEU A 68 -5.57 -3.07 -9.19
N ASN A 69 -5.39 -1.79 -9.49
CA ASN A 69 -5.54 -1.29 -10.84
C ASN A 69 -4.36 -1.73 -11.70
N SER A 70 -4.61 -2.38 -12.83
CA SER A 70 -3.56 -2.81 -13.76
C SER A 70 -2.73 -1.65 -14.33
N GLU A 71 -3.24 -0.41 -14.29
CA GLU A 71 -2.46 0.77 -14.69
C GLU A 71 -1.27 1.05 -13.75
N LEU A 72 -1.24 0.46 -12.55
CA LEU A 72 -0.07 0.52 -11.66
C LEU A 72 1.16 -0.14 -12.27
N GLU A 73 1.01 -1.08 -13.20
CA GLU A 73 2.14 -1.72 -13.90
C GLU A 73 3.01 -0.71 -14.66
N LYS A 74 2.44 0.44 -15.01
CA LYS A 74 3.10 1.53 -15.75
C LYS A 74 3.68 2.60 -14.84
N LYS A 75 3.58 2.43 -13.52
CA LYS A 75 3.97 3.41 -12.52
C LYS A 75 5.26 2.99 -11.82
N PRO A 76 5.94 3.93 -11.15
CA PRO A 76 7.04 3.60 -10.27
C PRO A 76 6.65 2.53 -9.23
N ARG A 77 7.64 1.70 -8.87
CA ARG A 77 7.47 0.52 -8.01
C ARG A 77 6.87 0.85 -6.64
N ASP A 78 7.37 1.93 -6.05
CA ASP A 78 6.96 2.49 -4.77
C ASP A 78 5.47 2.88 -4.72
N LEU A 79 4.87 3.27 -5.85
CA LEU A 79 3.44 3.59 -5.92
C LEU A 79 2.56 2.34 -5.85
N LEU A 80 2.95 1.25 -6.53
CA LEU A 80 2.27 -0.04 -6.40
C LEU A 80 2.39 -0.55 -4.96
N GLU A 81 3.60 -0.52 -4.42
CA GLU A 81 3.89 -0.94 -3.06
C GLU A 81 3.01 -0.22 -2.05
N TYR A 82 2.94 1.10 -2.14
CA TYR A 82 2.04 1.90 -1.32
C TYR A 82 0.59 1.43 -1.43
N VAL A 83 0.07 1.22 -2.65
CA VAL A 83 -1.32 0.79 -2.84
C VAL A 83 -1.56 -0.60 -2.25
N VAL A 84 -0.64 -1.56 -2.41
CA VAL A 84 -0.81 -2.90 -1.82
C VAL A 84 -0.82 -2.83 -0.30
N VAL A 85 0.14 -2.13 0.31
CA VAL A 85 0.19 -1.93 1.77
C VAL A 85 -1.10 -1.29 2.26
N HIS A 86 -1.57 -0.24 1.57
CA HIS A 86 -2.78 0.48 1.88
C HIS A 86 -4.02 -0.44 1.89
N GLU A 87 -4.22 -1.22 0.82
CA GLU A 87 -5.37 -2.11 0.73
C GLU A 87 -5.30 -3.28 1.73
N MET A 88 -4.08 -3.75 2.05
CA MET A 88 -3.91 -4.76 3.09
C MET A 88 -4.21 -4.23 4.49
N LEU A 89 -3.84 -2.97 4.80
CA LEU A 89 -4.20 -2.34 6.06
C LEU A 89 -5.72 -2.16 6.22
N HIS A 90 -6.45 -1.99 5.12
CA HIS A 90 -7.92 -1.97 5.15
C HIS A 90 -8.57 -3.29 5.60
N LEU A 91 -7.82 -4.40 5.62
CA LEU A 91 -8.29 -5.66 6.23
C LEU A 91 -8.24 -5.62 7.77
N VAL A 92 -7.37 -4.78 8.35
CA VAL A 92 -7.26 -4.56 9.80
C VAL A 92 -8.21 -3.46 10.25
N GLU A 93 -8.13 -2.33 9.55
CA GLU A 93 -8.79 -1.09 9.90
C GLU A 93 -9.45 -0.51 8.64
N PRO A 94 -10.77 -0.69 8.48
CA PRO A 94 -11.50 -0.29 7.27
C PRO A 94 -11.49 1.22 7.01
N THR A 95 -11.14 2.02 8.01
CA THR A 95 -11.13 3.49 7.94
C THR A 95 -9.71 4.05 8.01
N HIS A 96 -9.45 5.25 7.47
CA HIS A 96 -8.13 5.89 7.57
C HIS A 96 -7.88 6.53 8.95
N SER A 97 -8.15 5.81 10.04
CA SER A 97 -7.98 6.29 11.41
C SER A 97 -6.50 6.34 11.83
N GLU A 98 -6.22 6.85 13.03
CA GLU A 98 -4.86 6.80 13.60
C GLU A 98 -4.30 5.36 13.66
N ARG A 99 -5.17 4.36 13.87
CA ARG A 99 -4.79 2.94 13.87
C ARG A 99 -4.38 2.43 12.49
N PHE A 100 -4.81 3.10 11.42
CA PHE A 100 -4.38 2.87 10.05
C PHE A 100 -3.05 3.60 9.75
N VAL A 101 -2.92 4.84 10.21
CA VAL A 101 -1.74 5.68 9.94
C VAL A 101 -0.50 5.21 10.71
N ALA A 102 -0.64 4.81 11.98
CA ALA A 102 0.47 4.37 12.80
C ALA A 102 1.33 3.25 12.18
N PRO A 103 0.77 2.15 11.63
CA PRO A 103 1.58 1.15 10.93
C PRO A 103 2.16 1.66 9.61
N LEU A 104 1.49 2.57 8.88
CA LEU A 104 2.07 3.20 7.69
C LEU A 104 3.29 4.05 8.03
N ASP A 105 3.20 4.93 9.02
CA ASP A 105 4.33 5.77 9.45
C ASP A 105 5.52 4.91 9.92
N ARG A 106 5.24 3.78 10.57
CA ARG A 106 6.28 2.86 11.06
C ARG A 106 6.96 2.06 9.96
N HIS A 107 6.19 1.56 8.99
CA HIS A 107 6.66 0.56 8.03
C HIS A 107 6.86 1.07 6.61
N TYR A 108 6.32 2.25 6.29
CA TYR A 108 6.48 2.89 4.98
C TYR A 108 6.52 4.42 5.11
N PRO A 109 7.57 5.01 5.71
CA PRO A 109 7.60 6.43 6.09
C PRO A 109 7.36 7.42 4.95
N ARG A 110 7.65 7.01 3.70
CA ARG A 110 7.47 7.81 2.48
C ARG A 110 6.06 7.70 1.88
N TRP A 111 5.11 7.06 2.57
CA TRP A 111 3.74 6.86 2.09
C TRP A 111 3.02 8.17 1.71
N ARG A 112 3.36 9.27 2.39
CA ARG A 112 2.79 10.60 2.11
C ARG A 112 3.20 11.14 0.73
N GLU A 113 4.46 10.92 0.34
CA GLU A 113 4.97 11.28 -0.99
C GLU A 113 4.31 10.42 -2.07
N ALA A 114 4.29 9.11 -1.88
CA ALA A 114 3.65 8.17 -2.81
C ALA A 114 2.16 8.48 -3.00
N ARG A 115 1.45 8.85 -1.92
CA ARG A 115 0.05 9.30 -1.98
C ARG A 115 -0.10 10.59 -2.77
N ALA A 116 0.74 11.58 -2.51
CA ALA A 116 0.70 12.86 -3.22
C ALA A 116 0.92 12.64 -4.72
N GLU A 117 1.92 11.84 -5.09
CA GLU A 117 2.18 11.49 -6.49
C GLU A 117 0.98 10.79 -7.15
N LEU A 118 0.38 9.79 -6.48
CA LEU A 118 -0.80 9.09 -7.01
C LEU A 118 -2.04 9.99 -7.19
N ASN A 119 -2.16 11.05 -6.41
CA ASN A 119 -3.25 12.03 -6.54
C ASN A 119 -3.06 12.97 -7.75
N GLU A 120 -1.81 13.26 -8.12
CA GLU A 120 -1.48 14.08 -9.29
C GLU A 120 -1.53 13.28 -10.60
N LEU A 121 -1.38 11.96 -10.53
CA LEU A 121 -1.41 11.10 -11.70
C LEU A 121 -2.84 10.98 -12.30
N PRO A 122 -2.95 10.89 -13.65
CA PRO A 122 -4.23 10.81 -14.34
C PRO A 122 -4.92 9.48 -14.08
N LEU A 123 -5.75 9.49 -13.05
CA LEU A 123 -6.83 8.61 -12.70
C LEU A 123 -7.57 9.44 -11.67
N ALA A 124 -8.84 9.77 -11.89
CA ALA A 124 -9.63 10.48 -10.88
C ALA A 124 -9.87 9.48 -9.72
N ALA A 125 -8.80 9.21 -8.98
CA ALA A 125 -8.80 8.48 -7.74
C ALA A 125 -9.78 9.21 -6.84
N LYS A 126 -10.62 8.45 -6.15
CA LYS A 126 -11.32 8.95 -4.97
C LYS A 126 -10.28 9.70 -4.14
N THR A 127 -10.37 11.03 -4.07
CA THR A 127 -9.42 11.84 -3.31
C THR A 127 -9.36 11.24 -1.92
N TRP A 128 -8.17 10.75 -1.53
CA TRP A 128 -7.99 10.15 -0.22
C TRP A 128 -8.25 11.27 0.81
N HIS A 129 -9.42 11.29 1.45
CA HIS A 129 -9.73 12.26 2.48
C HIS A 129 -9.36 11.66 3.84
N GLU A 130 -8.34 12.21 4.47
CA GLU A 130 -7.98 11.84 5.85
C GLU A 130 -9.04 12.41 6.79
N SER A 131 -9.74 11.54 7.50
CA SER A 131 -10.44 11.90 8.73
C SER A 131 -9.53 11.60 9.92
N VAL A 132 -8.31 12.14 9.89
CA VAL A 132 -7.45 12.20 11.07
C VAL A 132 -7.41 13.67 11.45
N GLY A 133 -8.19 14.04 12.46
CA GLY A 133 -8.21 15.41 12.96
C GLY A 133 -6.80 15.84 13.35
N ASP A 134 -6.40 17.02 12.89
CA ASP A 134 -5.39 17.89 13.51
C ASP A 134 -4.10 17.23 14.00
N VAL A 135 -3.26 16.71 13.10
CA VAL A 135 -1.84 16.45 13.42
C VAL A 135 -0.94 17.42 12.65
N ALA A 136 -1.13 18.71 12.94
CA ALA A 136 -0.14 19.78 12.74
C ALA A 136 -0.59 21.04 13.52
N ARG A 137 -0.47 20.98 14.85
CA ARG A 137 -0.17 22.16 15.66
C ARG A 137 1.04 21.79 16.50
N ASP A 138 2.20 22.27 16.08
CA ASP A 138 3.24 22.91 16.89
C ASP A 138 4.29 23.53 15.97
#